data_AF-A0A9E4LUV2-F1
#
_entry.id   AF-A0A9E4LUV2-F1
#
_cell.length_a   1.000
_cell.length_b   1.000
_cell.length_c   1.000
_cell.angle_alpha   90.00
_cell.angle_beta   90.00
_cell.angle_gamma   90.00
#
_symmetry.space_group_name_H-M   'P 1'
#
loop_
_entity.id
_entity.type
_entity.pdbx_description
1 polymer ?
#
loop_
_entity_poly.entity_id
_entity_poly.type
_entity_poly.pdbx_seq_one_letter_code
_entity_poly.pdbx_strand_id
1 'polypeptide(L)'
;MANAAQQRANRNYRARLEQRGFKRFEVMALETDRNLLRTLARRLAESGPEADQARAAVKALVADEPPKPGGILAALRRSPLVGADLDLSRPRVQGRRVDL
;
A
#
# COMPACT_ATOMS: atom_id res chain seq x y z
N MET A 1 -23.70 21.59 27.51
CA MET A 1 -24.93 20.78 27.45
C MET A 1 -25.51 20.87 26.04
N ALA A 2 -25.44 19.80 25.23
CA ALA A 2 -26.03 19.84 23.89
C ALA A 2 -27.56 19.80 24.00
N ASN A 3 -28.24 20.83 23.50
CA ASN A 3 -29.71 20.94 23.44
C ASN A 3 -30.32 19.68 22.79
N ALA A 4 -31.46 19.20 23.29
CA ALA A 4 -32.19 18.05 22.77
C ALA A 4 -32.42 18.11 21.25
N ALA A 5 -32.65 19.31 20.71
CA ALA A 5 -32.76 19.55 19.27
C ALA A 5 -31.47 19.18 18.51
N GLN A 6 -30.30 19.55 19.05
CA GLN A 6 -29.00 19.28 18.43
C GLN A 6 -28.61 17.80 18.49
N GLN A 7 -28.99 17.12 19.57
CA GLN A 7 -28.82 15.67 19.66
C GLN A 7 -29.66 14.94 18.60
N ARG A 8 -30.92 15.38 18.39
CA ARG A 8 -31.80 14.81 17.36
C ARG A 8 -31.27 15.08 15.94
N ALA A 9 -30.79 16.29 15.69
CA ALA A 9 -30.15 16.64 14.41
C ALA A 9 -28.92 15.76 14.13
N ASN A 10 -28.04 15.57 15.11
CA ASN A 10 -26.88 14.68 14.98
C ASN A 10 -27.27 13.22 14.72
N ARG A 11 -28.28 12.71 15.43
CA ARG A 11 -28.78 11.33 15.19
C ARG A 11 -29.31 11.17 13.76
N ASN A 12 -30.14 12.10 13.29
CA ASN A 12 -30.70 12.04 11.94
C ASN A 12 -29.61 12.16 10.86
N TYR A 13 -28.62 13.02 11.06
CA TYR A 13 -27.47 13.14 10.16
C TYR A 13 -26.68 11.83 10.08
N ARG A 14 -26.43 11.18 11.21
CA ARG A 14 -25.74 9.88 11.27
C ARG A 14 -26.52 8.79 10.55
N ALA A 15 -27.83 8.69 10.78
CA ALA A 15 -28.68 7.73 10.09
C ALA A 15 -28.62 7.88 8.56
N ARG A 16 -28.58 9.13 8.06
CA ARG A 16 -28.43 9.39 6.62
C ARG A 16 -27.06 8.98 6.07
N LEU A 17 -25.99 9.12 6.86
CA LEU A 17 -24.66 8.66 6.47
C LEU A 17 -24.60 7.14 6.40
N GLU A 18 -25.19 6.44 7.37
CA GLU A 18 -25.27 4.97 7.36
C GLU A 18 -26.06 4.43 6.16
N GLN A 19 -27.18 5.07 5.82
CA GLN A 19 -27.95 4.74 4.60
C GLN A 19 -27.13 4.90 3.31
N ARG A 20 -26.11 5.75 3.31
CA ARG A 20 -25.17 5.95 2.19
C ARG A 20 -23.95 5.00 2.25
N GLY A 21 -23.93 4.06 3.19
CA GLY A 21 -22.85 3.09 3.36
C GLY A 21 -21.66 3.59 4.19
N PHE A 22 -21.76 4.77 4.82
CA PHE A 22 -20.71 5.26 5.70
C PHE A 22 -20.84 4.69 7.10
N LYS A 23 -19.73 4.20 7.66
CA LYS A 23 -19.65 3.74 9.04
C LYS A 23 -18.57 4.51 9.79
N ARG A 24 -18.87 4.90 11.03
CA ARG A 24 -17.87 5.49 11.93
C ARG A 24 -17.07 4.39 12.60
N PHE A 25 -15.76 4.55 12.63
CA PHE A 25 -14.83 3.72 13.38
C PHE A 25 -13.80 4.60 14.07
N GLU A 26 -13.22 4.11 15.16
CA GLU A 26 -12.18 4.79 15.92
C GLU A 26 -10.82 4.23 15.51
N VAL A 27 -9.85 5.12 15.31
CA VAL A 27 -8.51 4.78 14.83
C VAL A 27 -7.50 5.37 15.81
N MET A 28 -6.53 4.55 16.24
CA MET A 28 -5.34 5.03 16.93
C MET A 28 -4.26 5.32 15.90
N ALA A 29 -3.76 6.54 15.86
CA ALA A 29 -2.70 6.99 14.96
C ALA A 29 -1.91 8.14 15.60
N LEU A 30 -0.75 8.47 15.04
CA LEU A 30 0.00 9.66 15.44
C LEU A 30 -0.79 10.93 15.10
N GLU A 31 -0.66 11.98 15.93
CA GLU A 31 -1.35 13.25 15.68
C GLU A 31 -0.92 13.88 14.34
N THR A 32 0.32 13.65 13.92
CA THR A 32 0.86 14.08 12.62
C THR A 32 0.09 13.50 11.44
N ASP A 33 -0.43 12.28 11.58
CA ASP A 33 -1.10 11.55 10.49
C ASP A 33 -2.61 11.83 10.45
N ARG A 34 -3.14 12.56 11.43
CA ARG A 34 -4.57 12.83 11.57
C ARG A 34 -5.18 13.46 10.32
N ASN A 35 -4.50 14.46 9.75
CA ASN A 35 -5.00 15.14 8.55
C ASN A 35 -4.88 14.25 7.30
N LEU A 36 -3.82 13.46 7.21
CA LEU A 36 -3.60 12.51 6.13
C LEU A 36 -4.72 11.45 6.11
N LEU A 37 -5.00 10.80 7.24
CA LEU A 37 -6.05 9.78 7.36
C LEU A 37 -7.44 10.34 7.04
N ARG A 38 -7.74 11.56 7.50
CA ARG A 38 -9.01 12.24 7.20
C ARG A 38 -9.15 12.55 5.71
N THR A 39 -8.07 12.99 5.05
CA THR A 39 -8.07 13.28 3.61
C THR A 39 -8.19 12.00 2.79
N LEU A 40 -7.48 10.93 3.18
CA LEU A 40 -7.60 9.62 2.58
C LEU A 40 -9.03 9.08 2.67
N ALA A 41 -9.64 9.13 3.86
CA ALA A 41 -11.03 8.68 4.05
C ALA A 41 -12.03 9.45 3.18
N ARG A 42 -11.83 10.76 3.00
CA ARG A 42 -12.63 11.59 2.09
C ARG A 42 -12.44 11.19 0.63
N ARG A 43 -11.20 11.00 0.20
CA ARG A 43 -10.88 10.58 -1.17
C ARG A 43 -11.50 9.22 -1.49
N LEU A 44 -11.46 8.29 -0.55
CA LEU A 44 -12.08 6.96 -0.70
C LEU A 44 -13.62 7.02 -0.73
N ALA A 45 -14.21 8.07 -0.16
CA ALA A 45 -15.65 8.29 -0.11
C ALA A 45 -16.24 8.85 -1.41
N GLU A 46 -15.45 9.57 -2.21
CA GLU A 46 -15.89 10.26 -3.42
C GLU A 46 -16.27 9.29 -4.56
N SER A 47 -15.82 8.03 -4.50
CA SER A 47 -15.95 7.02 -5.56
C SER A 47 -15.32 7.45 -6.90
N GLY A 48 -14.91 6.48 -7.72
CA GLY A 48 -14.32 6.74 -9.04
C GLY A 48 -12.83 6.41 -9.14
N PRO A 49 -12.21 6.69 -10.31
CA PRO A 49 -10.89 6.13 -10.67
C PRO A 49 -9.79 6.49 -9.67
N GLU A 50 -9.78 7.73 -9.19
CA GLU A 50 -8.78 8.22 -8.23
C GLU A 50 -8.96 7.57 -6.85
N ALA A 51 -10.20 7.29 -6.45
CA ALA A 51 -10.51 6.59 -5.20
C ALA A 51 -10.09 5.12 -5.28
N ASP A 52 -10.29 4.48 -6.45
CA ASP A 52 -9.88 3.10 -6.68
C ASP A 52 -8.36 2.95 -6.73
N GLN A 53 -7.66 3.89 -7.36
CA GLN A 53 -6.20 3.96 -7.36
C GLN A 53 -5.65 4.14 -5.94
N ALA A 54 -6.22 5.07 -5.15
CA ALA A 54 -5.83 5.25 -3.76
C ALA A 54 -6.07 3.99 -2.93
N ARG A 55 -7.19 3.30 -3.13
CA ARG A 55 -7.50 2.03 -2.45
C ARG A 55 -6.51 0.93 -2.80
N ALA A 56 -6.14 0.81 -4.08
CA ALA A 56 -5.14 -0.17 -4.53
C ALA A 56 -3.76 0.11 -3.94
N ALA A 57 -3.32 1.36 -3.93
CA ALA A 57 -2.03 1.76 -3.36
C ALA A 57 -1.97 1.48 -1.85
N VAL A 58 -3.01 1.83 -1.09
CA VAL A 58 -3.08 1.55 0.35
C VAL A 58 -3.08 0.04 0.60
N LYS A 59 -3.86 -0.74 -0.17
CA LYS A 59 -3.85 -2.21 -0.04
C LYS A 59 -2.47 -2.80 -0.28
N ALA A 60 -1.75 -2.33 -1.28
CA ALA A 60 -0.39 -2.79 -1.57
C ALA A 60 0.60 -2.40 -0.47
N LEU A 61 0.43 -1.23 0.15
CA LEU A 61 1.29 -0.76 1.25
C LEU A 61 1.09 -1.59 2.53
N VAL A 62 -0.15 -1.97 2.83
CA VAL A 62 -0.49 -2.70 4.07
C VAL A 62 -0.51 -4.22 3.89
N ALA A 63 -0.50 -4.71 2.66
CA ALA A 63 -0.30 -6.12 2.42
C ALA A 63 1.13 -6.45 2.82
N ASP A 64 1.30 -7.31 3.83
CA ASP A 64 2.57 -7.97 4.21
C ASP A 64 3.08 -8.91 3.09
N GLU A 65 2.70 -8.66 1.85
CA GLU A 65 3.10 -9.46 0.71
C GLU A 65 4.61 -9.25 0.53
N PRO A 66 5.42 -10.32 0.63
CA PRO A 66 6.86 -10.20 0.52
C PRO A 66 7.18 -9.47 -0.78
N PRO A 67 8.13 -8.51 -0.78
CA PRO A 67 8.47 -7.77 -1.98
C PRO A 67 8.67 -8.77 -3.10
N LYS A 68 7.91 -8.59 -4.20
CA LYS A 68 7.97 -9.52 -5.34
C LYS A 68 9.43 -9.82 -5.60
N PRO A 69 9.85 -11.09 -5.57
CA PRO A 69 11.25 -11.42 -5.78
C PRO A 69 11.68 -10.71 -7.06
N GLY A 70 12.69 -9.85 -6.94
CA GLY A 70 13.07 -8.93 -8.01
C GLY A 70 13.26 -9.68 -9.33
N GLY A 71 13.08 -8.98 -10.45
CA GLY A 71 13.09 -9.59 -11.80
C GLY A 71 14.29 -10.50 -12.07
N ILE A 72 15.41 -10.29 -11.37
CA ILE A 72 16.60 -11.15 -11.39
C ILE A 72 16.28 -12.57 -10.91
N LEU A 73 15.61 -12.77 -9.76
CA LEU A 73 15.30 -14.12 -9.27
C LEU A 73 14.29 -14.82 -10.18
N ALA A 74 13.31 -14.08 -10.71
CA ALA A 74 12.37 -14.61 -11.69
C ALA A 74 13.06 -14.99 -13.01
N ALA A 75 14.04 -14.20 -13.47
CA ALA A 75 14.84 -14.48 -14.65
C ALA A 75 15.75 -15.71 -14.44
N LEU A 76 16.40 -15.82 -13.28
CA LEU A 76 17.25 -16.96 -12.93
C LEU A 76 16.45 -18.26 -12.83
N ARG A 77 15.23 -18.24 -12.26
CA ARG A 77 14.35 -19.42 -12.19
C ARG A 77 13.77 -19.83 -13.55
N ARG A 78 13.78 -18.94 -14.54
CA ARG A 78 13.41 -19.23 -15.94
C ARG A 78 14.62 -19.52 -16.83
N SER A 79 15.83 -19.52 -16.27
CA SER A 79 17.04 -19.81 -17.03
C SER A 79 16.98 -21.26 -17.51
N PRO A 80 17.26 -21.52 -18.80
CA PRO A 80 17.38 -22.88 -19.31
C PRO A 80 18.56 -23.65 -18.67
N LEU A 81 19.40 -22.97 -17.90
CA LEU A 81 20.53 -23.54 -17.17
C LEU A 81 20.20 -23.91 -15.72
N VAL A 82 18.93 -23.83 -15.29
CA VAL A 82 18.52 -24.34 -13.97
C VAL A 82 18.79 -25.84 -13.89
N GLY A 83 19.65 -26.25 -12.96
CA GLY A 83 20.07 -27.65 -12.79
C GLY A 83 21.22 -28.07 -13.73
N ALA A 84 21.77 -27.17 -14.53
CA ALA A 84 23.03 -27.41 -15.22
C ALA A 84 24.19 -27.38 -14.22
N ASP A 85 25.12 -28.32 -14.36
CA ASP A 85 26.31 -28.39 -13.52
C ASP A 85 27.32 -27.34 -13.98
N LEU A 86 27.05 -26.09 -13.62
CA LEU A 86 27.90 -24.95 -13.94
C LEU A 86 29.00 -24.83 -12.89
N ASP A 87 30.25 -24.92 -13.33
CA ASP A 87 31.37 -24.49 -12.51
C ASP A 87 31.36 -22.96 -12.39
N LEU A 88 30.87 -22.48 -11.24
CA LEU A 88 30.80 -21.05 -10.91
C LEU A 88 32.13 -20.51 -10.35
N SER A 89 33.18 -21.34 -10.32
CA SER A 89 34.49 -20.89 -9.86
C SER A 89 35.04 -19.84 -10.83
N ARG A 90 35.31 -18.66 -10.28
CA ARG A 90 35.97 -17.59 -11.04
C ARG A 90 37.48 -17.68 -10.81
N PRO A 91 38.29 -18.04 -11.83
CA PRO A 91 39.74 -18.07 -11.67
C PRO A 91 40.27 -16.67 -11.40
N ARG A 92 41.09 -16.53 -10.35
CA ARG A 92 41.81 -15.29 -10.06
C ARG A 92 43.02 -15.20 -10.98
N VAL A 93 42.82 -14.58 -12.14
CA VAL A 93 43.90 -14.24 -13.07
C VAL A 93 44.41 -12.82 -12.81
N GLN A 94 45.70 -12.60 -13.09
CA GLN A 94 46.28 -11.27 -13.05
C GLN A 94 45.52 -10.36 -14.01
N GLY A 95 45.04 -9.22 -13.52
CA GLY A 95 44.27 -8.26 -14.31
C GLY A 95 45.04 -7.80 -15.53
N ARG A 96 44.33 -7.45 -16.61
CA ARG A 96 44.94 -6.86 -17.80
C ARG A 96 45.54 -5.49 -17.41
N ARG A 97 46.75 -5.18 -17.88
CA ARG A 97 47.27 -3.80 -17.79
C ARG A 97 46.34 -2.90 -18.60
N VAL A 98 45.77 -1.91 -17.94
CA VAL A 98 44.95 -0.86 -18.55
C VAL A 98 45.65 0.45 -18.23
N ASP A 99 45.96 1.27 -19.24
CA ASP A 99 46.33 2.67 -19.02
C ASP A 99 45.04 3.43 -18.70
N LEU A 100 44.99 4.08 -17.54
CA LEU A 100 43.88 4.93 -17.09
C LEU A 100 44.18 6.40 -17.38
#